data_AF-A0A1V5CYK8-F1
#
_entry.id   AF-A0A1V5CYK8-F1
#
_cell.length_a   1.000
_cell.length_b   1.000
_cell.length_c   1.000
_cell.angle_alpha   90.00
_cell.angle_beta   90.00
_cell.angle_gamma   90.00
#
_symmetry.space_group_name_H-M   'P 1'
#
loop_
_entity.id
_entity.type
_entity.pdbx_description
1 polymer ?
#
loop_
_entity_poly.entity_id
_entity_poly.type
_entity_poly.pdbx_seq_one_letter_code
_entity_poly.pdbx_strand_id
1 'polypeptide(L)'
;MSKVNRRKIILLSYLCIITVQLFYSIGLKGIQNSTIYLLMLIVYSILTFLTFRGNKIAAWVVIVSILLSGIGAFLIGIFFITINQVTIKVTFILLGLYFMYGGIKLLSEIKAMSKT
;
A
#
# COMPACT_ATOMS: atom_id res chain seq x y z
N MET A 1 20.40 3.28 -7.93
CA MET A 1 18.97 3.61 -8.15
C MET A 1 18.62 4.88 -7.39
N SER A 2 18.22 5.95 -8.09
CA SER A 2 17.90 7.26 -7.49
C SER A 2 16.80 7.16 -6.41
N LYS A 3 16.90 7.97 -5.33
CA LYS A 3 15.88 8.06 -4.26
C LYS A 3 14.48 8.33 -4.83
N VAL A 4 14.40 9.16 -5.88
CA VAL A 4 13.15 9.48 -6.59
C VAL A 4 12.53 8.25 -7.25
N ASN A 5 13.33 7.35 -7.82
CA ASN A 5 12.84 6.12 -8.45
C ASN A 5 12.32 5.11 -7.42
N ARG A 6 12.93 5.03 -6.22
CA ARG A 6 12.45 4.15 -5.15
C ARG A 6 11.09 4.56 -4.63
N ARG A 7 10.87 5.85 -4.38
CA ARG A 7 9.57 6.39 -3.95
C ARG A 7 8.47 6.11 -4.97
N LYS A 8 8.75 6.32 -6.26
CA LYS A 8 7.84 5.98 -7.36
C LYS A 8 7.44 4.51 -7.35
N ILE A 9 8.41 3.61 -7.16
CA ILE A 9 8.15 2.16 -7.16
C ILE A 9 7.26 1.74 -6.02
N ILE A 10 7.50 2.20 -4.79
CA ILE A 10 6.69 1.82 -3.62
C ILE A 10 5.23 2.30 -3.78
N LEU A 11 5.04 3.52 -4.29
CA LEU A 11 3.71 4.05 -4.57
C LEU A 11 3.01 3.27 -5.70
N LEU A 12 3.75 2.92 -6.76
CA LEU A 12 3.23 2.13 -7.86
C LEU A 12 2.84 0.72 -7.42
N SER A 13 3.66 0.05 -6.61
CA SER A 13 3.35 -1.28 -6.09
C SER A 13 2.17 -1.24 -5.11
N TYR A 14 2.02 -0.17 -4.33
CA TYR A 14 0.83 0.04 -3.50
C TYR A 14 -0.45 0.20 -4.35
N LEU A 15 -0.42 1.05 -5.38
CA LEU A 15 -1.52 1.21 -6.33
C LEU A 15 -1.89 -0.11 -7.02
N CYS A 16 -0.89 -0.87 -7.46
CA CYS A 16 -1.08 -2.17 -8.11
C CYS A 16 -1.86 -3.13 -7.21
N ILE A 17 -1.57 -3.18 -5.91
CA ILE A 17 -2.29 -4.05 -4.97
C ILE A 17 -3.74 -3.62 -4.78
N ILE A 18 -4.01 -2.32 -4.69
CA ILE A 18 -5.40 -1.83 -4.62
C ILE A 18 -6.16 -2.21 -5.90
N THR A 19 -5.51 -2.12 -7.06
CA THR A 19 -6.09 -2.57 -8.33
C THR A 19 -6.37 -4.07 -8.33
N VAL A 20 -5.44 -4.91 -7.86
CA VAL A 20 -5.65 -6.37 -7.74
C VAL A 20 -6.80 -6.69 -6.78
N GLN A 21 -6.88 -6.01 -5.63
CA GLN A 21 -8.00 -6.16 -4.69
C GLN A 21 -9.34 -5.78 -5.32
N LEU A 22 -9.36 -4.73 -6.14
CA LEU A 22 -10.55 -4.30 -6.86
C LEU A 22 -10.99 -5.34 -7.89
N PHE A 23 -10.08 -5.89 -8.69
CA PHE A 23 -10.39 -6.98 -9.63
C PHE A 23 -10.91 -8.23 -8.91
N TYR A 24 -10.29 -8.61 -7.80
CA TYR A 24 -10.74 -9.73 -6.98
C TYR A 24 -12.14 -9.50 -6.40
N SER A 25 -12.42 -8.29 -5.91
CA SER A 25 -13.75 -7.91 -5.41
C SER A 25 -14.81 -7.97 -6.51
N ILE A 26 -14.52 -7.45 -7.72
CA ILE A 26 -15.46 -7.49 -8.84
C ILE A 26 -15.75 -8.93 -9.25
N GLY A 27 -14.72 -9.77 -9.34
CA GLY A 27 -14.85 -11.17 -9.73
C GLY A 27 -15.63 -12.04 -8.74
N LEU A 28 -15.55 -11.74 -7.43
CA LEU A 28 -16.20 -12.55 -6.39
C LEU A 28 -17.54 -12.00 -5.87
N LYS A 29 -17.68 -10.68 -5.75
CA LYS A 29 -18.81 -10.03 -5.07
C LYS A 29 -19.68 -9.20 -6.00
N GLY A 30 -19.36 -9.16 -7.29
CA GLY A 30 -20.08 -8.36 -8.29
C GLY A 30 -19.80 -6.86 -8.19
N ILE A 31 -20.26 -6.12 -9.21
CA ILE A 31 -19.95 -4.70 -9.40
C ILE A 31 -20.54 -3.82 -8.27
N GLN A 32 -21.77 -4.12 -7.81
CA GLN A 32 -22.46 -3.31 -6.80
C GLN A 32 -21.71 -3.23 -5.47
N ASN A 33 -21.17 -4.36 -4.98
CA ASN A 33 -20.34 -4.39 -3.76
C ASN A 33 -18.91 -3.89 -3.99
N SER A 34 -18.49 -3.73 -5.24
CA SER A 34 -17.14 -3.28 -5.61
C SER A 34 -17.03 -1.77 -5.77
N THR A 35 -18.15 -1.05 -5.73
CA THR A 35 -18.22 0.42 -5.84
C THR A 35 -17.37 1.12 -4.78
N ILE A 36 -17.34 0.59 -3.55
CA ILE A 36 -16.52 1.14 -2.45
C ILE A 36 -15.03 1.01 -2.75
N TYR A 37 -14.61 -0.13 -3.30
CA TYR A 37 -13.21 -0.34 -3.69
C TYR A 37 -12.79 0.57 -4.85
N LEU A 38 -13.71 0.84 -5.78
CA LEU A 38 -13.47 1.75 -6.90
C LEU A 38 -13.31 3.20 -6.42
N LEU A 39 -14.15 3.62 -5.47
CA LEU A 39 -14.06 4.95 -4.86
C LEU A 39 -12.74 5.10 -4.09
N MET A 40 -12.32 4.07 -3.35
CA MET A 40 -11.01 4.02 -2.69
C MET A 40 -9.85 4.14 -3.70
N LEU A 41 -9.90 3.42 -4.83
CA LEU A 41 -8.87 3.50 -5.85
C LEU A 41 -8.73 4.92 -6.42
N ILE A 42 -9.85 5.62 -6.67
CA ILE A 42 -9.85 7.01 -7.15
C ILE A 42 -9.19 7.92 -6.11
N VAL A 43 -9.58 7.81 -4.85
CA VAL A 43 -9.01 8.60 -3.75
C VAL A 43 -7.50 8.36 -3.63
N TYR A 44 -7.06 7.10 -3.64
CA TYR A 44 -5.63 6.78 -3.57
C TYR A 44 -4.84 7.23 -4.80
N SER A 45 -5.46 7.25 -5.98
CA SER A 45 -4.84 7.78 -7.20
C SER A 45 -4.64 9.30 -7.10
N ILE A 46 -5.64 10.04 -6.60
CA ILE A 46 -5.54 11.49 -6.36
C ILE A 46 -4.48 11.78 -5.30
N LEU A 47 -4.47 11.04 -4.18
CA LEU A 47 -3.48 11.21 -3.13
C LEU A 47 -2.05 10.92 -3.63
N THR A 48 -1.89 9.90 -4.48
CA THR A 48 -0.59 9.57 -5.09
C THR A 48 -0.15 10.67 -6.05
N PHE A 49 -1.05 11.24 -6.85
CA PHE A 49 -0.76 12.38 -7.71
C PHE A 49 -0.34 13.63 -6.91
N LEU A 50 -1.07 13.95 -5.84
CA LEU A 50 -0.73 15.06 -4.95
C LEU A 50 0.62 14.84 -4.25
N THR A 51 0.92 13.59 -3.92
CA THR A 51 2.22 13.17 -3.38
C THR A 51 3.35 13.45 -4.37
N PHE A 52 3.13 13.21 -5.68
CA PHE A 52 4.10 13.53 -6.73
C PHE A 52 4.27 15.03 -6.98
N ARG A 53 3.21 15.83 -6.77
CA ARG A 53 3.29 17.31 -6.78
C ARG A 53 4.00 17.91 -5.56
N GLY A 54 4.47 17.08 -4.62
CA GLY A 54 5.21 17.53 -3.44
C GLY A 54 4.33 17.93 -2.24
N ASN A 55 3.03 17.61 -2.26
CA ASN A 55 2.17 17.88 -1.11
C ASN A 55 2.56 16.98 0.07
N LYS A 56 3.04 17.59 1.16
CA LYS A 56 3.49 16.90 2.38
C LYS A 56 2.35 16.14 3.08
N ILE A 57 1.15 16.70 3.12
CA ILE A 57 -0.01 16.10 3.80
C ILE A 57 -0.45 14.84 3.06
N ALA A 58 -0.62 14.94 1.74
CA ALA A 58 -0.97 13.78 0.91
C ALA A 58 0.07 12.66 1.04
N ALA A 59 1.35 13.02 1.07
CA ALA A 59 2.43 12.06 1.25
C ALA A 59 2.38 11.36 2.61
N TRP A 60 2.09 12.09 3.69
CA TRP A 60 1.89 11.51 5.03
C TRP A 60 0.70 10.55 5.06
N VAL A 61 -0.44 10.94 4.50
CA VAL A 61 -1.64 10.08 4.42
C VAL A 61 -1.32 8.77 3.71
N VAL A 62 -0.67 8.83 2.54
CA VAL A 62 -0.32 7.62 1.78
C VAL A 62 0.67 6.74 2.54
N ILE A 63 1.67 7.31 3.22
CA ILE A 63 2.63 6.53 4.01
C ILE A 63 1.95 5.83 5.18
N VAL A 64 1.07 6.53 5.91
CA VAL A 64 0.31 5.94 7.01
C VAL A 64 -0.56 4.80 6.49
N SER A 65 -1.24 4.98 5.36
CA SER A 65 -2.01 3.91 4.71
C SER A 65 -1.15 2.71 4.32
N ILE A 66 0.04 2.93 3.75
CA ILE A 66 0.99 1.86 3.40
C ILE A 66 1.43 1.09 4.65
N LEU A 67 1.79 1.81 5.72
CA LEU A 67 2.21 1.19 6.98
C LEU A 67 1.09 0.36 7.62
N LEU A 68 -0.12 0.92 7.71
CA LEU A 68 -1.30 0.20 8.21
C LEU A 68 -1.60 -1.05 7.37
N SER A 69 -1.51 -0.94 6.05
CA SER A 69 -1.71 -2.07 5.13
C SER A 69 -0.64 -3.15 5.34
N GLY A 70 0.62 -2.75 5.54
CA GLY A 70 1.73 -3.66 5.82
C GLY A 70 1.57 -4.40 7.14
N ILE A 71 1.21 -3.69 8.22
CA ILE A 71 0.92 -4.28 9.53
C ILE A 71 -0.27 -5.24 9.43
N GLY A 72 -1.34 -4.82 8.75
CA GLY A 72 -2.52 -5.66 8.54
C GLY A 72 -2.19 -6.96 7.80
N ALA A 73 -1.47 -6.87 6.67
CA ALA A 73 -1.04 -8.05 5.91
C ALA A 73 -0.16 -8.99 6.74
N PHE A 74 0.76 -8.43 7.54
CA PHE A 74 1.61 -9.21 8.44
C PHE A 74 0.81 -9.95 9.51
N LEU A 75 -0.13 -9.27 10.18
CA LEU A 75 -0.99 -9.87 11.20
C LEU A 75 -1.90 -10.96 10.62
N ILE A 76 -2.48 -10.74 9.44
CA ILE A 76 -3.27 -11.75 8.72
C ILE A 76 -2.42 -12.98 8.44
N GLY A 77 -1.20 -12.78 7.93
CA GLY A 77 -0.24 -13.85 7.68
C GLY A 77 0.10 -14.65 8.93
N ILE A 78 0.29 -14.01 10.08
CA ILE A 78 0.65 -14.73 11.31
C ILE A 78 -0.55 -15.45 11.92
N PHE A 79 -1.64 -14.73 12.17
CA PHE A 79 -2.71 -15.17 13.06
C PHE A 79 -3.92 -15.78 12.35
N PHE A 80 -4.24 -15.35 11.14
CA PHE A 80 -5.50 -15.72 10.48
C PHE A 80 -5.33 -16.82 9.43
N ILE A 81 -4.15 -16.96 8.82
CA ILE A 81 -3.89 -18.01 7.82
C ILE A 81 -3.41 -19.29 8.51
N THR A 82 -4.14 -20.38 8.28
CA THR A 82 -3.86 -21.72 8.80
C THR A 82 -2.53 -22.27 8.29
N ILE A 83 -1.91 -23.15 9.10
CA ILE A 83 -0.60 -23.74 8.80
C ILE A 83 -0.61 -24.53 7.49
N ASN A 84 -1.74 -25.14 7.13
CA ASN A 84 -1.87 -25.91 5.88
C ASN A 84 -1.73 -25.05 4.61
N GLN A 85 -1.83 -23.72 4.72
CA GLN A 85 -1.67 -22.76 3.62
C GLN A 85 -0.33 -22.02 3.69
N VAL A 86 0.78 -22.75 3.89
CA VAL A 86 2.13 -22.19 4.09
C VAL A 86 2.50 -21.14 3.05
N THR A 87 2.27 -21.41 1.76
CA THR A 87 2.64 -20.48 0.67
C THR A 87 1.91 -19.15 0.79
N ILE A 88 0.62 -19.16 1.08
CA ILE A 88 -0.20 -17.96 1.25
C ILE A 88 0.25 -17.22 2.53
N LYS A 89 0.49 -17.97 3.60
CA LYS A 89 0.98 -17.45 4.89
C LYS A 89 2.28 -16.66 4.72
N VAL A 90 3.28 -17.28 4.09
CA VAL A 90 4.59 -16.67 3.83
C VAL A 90 4.46 -15.46 2.92
N THR A 91 3.60 -15.53 1.89
CA THR A 91 3.35 -14.40 0.98
C THR A 91 2.83 -13.18 1.74
N PHE A 92 1.83 -13.35 2.61
CA PHE A 92 1.28 -12.25 3.41
C PHE A 92 2.30 -11.66 4.40
N ILE A 93 3.11 -12.52 5.02
CA ILE A 93 4.18 -12.07 5.94
C ILE A 93 5.23 -11.25 5.18
N LEU A 94 5.73 -11.74 4.04
CA LEU A 94 6.73 -11.04 3.22
C LEU A 94 6.17 -9.74 2.64
N LEU A 95 4.93 -9.75 2.18
CA LEU A 95 4.24 -8.56 1.68
C LEU A 95 4.09 -7.50 2.78
N GLY A 96 3.70 -7.92 3.98
CA GLY A 96 3.59 -7.05 5.15
C GLY A 96 4.93 -6.40 5.50
N LEU A 97 6.00 -7.21 5.57
CA LEU A 97 7.36 -6.72 5.82
C LEU A 97 7.83 -5.74 4.74
N TYR A 98 7.54 -6.03 3.46
CA TYR A 98 7.89 -5.15 2.34
C TYR A 98 7.24 -3.77 2.48
N PHE A 99 5.93 -3.71 2.79
CA PHE A 99 5.24 -2.43 2.95
C PHE A 99 5.62 -1.69 4.22
N MET A 100 5.85 -2.39 5.33
CA MET A 100 6.36 -1.75 6.55
C MET A 100 7.73 -1.12 6.29
N TYR A 101 8.65 -1.84 5.66
CA TYR A 101 9.97 -1.32 5.30
C TYR A 101 9.86 -0.16 4.30
N GLY A 102 9.03 -0.29 3.28
CA GLY A 102 8.76 0.75 2.29
C GLY A 102 8.19 2.02 2.91
N GLY A 103 7.21 1.89 3.81
CA GLY A 103 6.58 3.00 4.54
C GLY A 103 7.56 3.73 5.46
N ILE A 104 8.35 3.02 6.28
CA ILE A 104 9.36 3.62 7.16
C ILE A 104 10.39 4.42 6.35
N LYS A 105 10.80 3.87 5.21
CA LYS A 105 11.75 4.52 4.32
C LYS A 105 11.19 5.79 3.71
N LEU A 106 9.95 5.76 3.22
CA LEU A 106 9.25 6.95 2.73
C LEU A 106 9.13 8.03 3.81
N LEU A 107 8.87 7.62 5.07
CA LEU A 107 8.76 8.53 6.21
C LEU A 107 10.09 9.23 6.51
N SER A 108 11.21 8.50 6.41
CA SER A 108 12.56 9.06 6.55
C SER A 108 12.90 10.07 5.43
N GLU A 109 12.41 9.86 4.21
CA GLU A 109 12.64 10.75 3.07
C GLU A 109 11.86 12.07 3.18
N ILE A 110 10.61 12.03 3.67
CA ILE A 110 9.84 13.26 3.95
C ILE A 110 10.50 14.07 5.05
N LYS A 111 11.01 13.42 6.11
CA LYS A 111 11.71 14.09 7.20
C LYS A 111 12.99 14.79 6.71
N ALA A 112 13.71 14.20 5.75
CA ALA A 112 14.87 14.82 5.13
C ALA A 112 14.52 16.03 4.27
N MET A 113 13.42 15.97 3.51
CA MET A 113 12.92 17.06 2.66
C MET A 113 12.32 18.24 3.45
N SER A 114 12.05 18.05 4.76
CA SER A 114 11.61 19.12 5.66
C SER A 114 12.75 19.91 6.30
N LYS A 115 14.00 19.45 6.18
CA LYS A 115 15.19 20.09 6.78
C LYS A 115 16.00 20.94 5.81
N THR A 116 15.67 20.89 4.53
CA THR A 116 16.15 21.76 3.45
C THR A 116 15.08 22.80 3.14
#